data_AF-A0A2E8RJG4-F1
#
_entry.id   AF-A0A2E8RJG4-F1
#
_cell.length_a   1.000
_cell.length_b   1.000
_cell.length_c   1.000
_cell.angle_alpha   90.00
_cell.angle_beta   90.00
_cell.angle_gamma   90.00
#
_symmetry.space_group_name_H-M   'P 1'
#
loop_
_entity.id
_entity.type
_entity.pdbx_description
1 polymer ?
#
loop_
_entity_poly.entity_id
_entity_poly.type
_entity_poly.pdbx_seq_one_letter_code
_entity_poly.pdbx_strand_id
1 'polypeptide(L)'
;MNQHFELIDDTSSVNTTKIKLSHKDFKDIVYHYRTVNIPEENGDGSATLKFEYDIDENPNDIAITDFNTPIFEKLLGDILVSIILKYEQEFDGETGNEDIITLGE
;
A
#
# COMPACT_ATOMS: atom_id res chain seq x y z
N MET A 1 4.75 -5.64 15.25
CA MET A 1 4.88 -4.90 13.98
C MET A 1 4.38 -3.49 14.24
N ASN A 2 5.25 -2.49 14.23
CA ASN A 2 4.84 -1.11 14.47
C ASN A 2 4.23 -0.59 13.17
N GLN A 3 2.90 -0.53 13.09
CA GLN A 3 2.21 0.05 11.94
C GLN A 3 2.44 1.57 11.96
N HIS A 4 3.16 2.06 10.95
CA HIS A 4 3.50 3.48 10.79
C HIS A 4 2.43 4.25 9.97
N PHE A 5 1.31 3.62 9.64
CA PHE A 5 0.23 4.21 8.84
C PHE A 5 -1.14 3.62 9.22
N GLU A 6 -2.21 4.34 8.87
CA GLU A 6 -3.60 3.94 8.99
C GLU A 6 -4.30 4.09 7.63
N LEU A 7 -5.08 3.08 7.23
CA LEU A 7 -5.87 3.13 5.99
C LEU A 7 -7.23 3.77 6.30
N ILE A 8 -7.56 4.84 5.59
CA ILE A 8 -8.85 5.52 5.67
C ILE A 8 -9.68 5.05 4.47
N ASP A 9 -10.66 4.19 4.74
CA ASP A 9 -11.65 3.77 3.75
C ASP A 9 -12.71 4.87 3.61
N ASP A 10 -12.49 5.79 2.67
CA ASP A 10 -13.48 6.81 2.35
C ASP A 10 -14.45 6.25 1.32
N THR A 11 -15.58 5.74 1.81
CA THR A 11 -16.71 5.18 1.02
C THR A 11 -17.45 6.21 0.17
N SER A 12 -16.81 7.34 -0.20
CA SER A 12 -17.41 8.43 -0.97
C SER A 12 -16.76 8.57 -2.34
N SER A 13 -17.25 7.78 -3.30
CA SER A 13 -17.25 8.08 -4.74
C SER A 13 -15.92 8.16 -5.51
N VAL A 14 -14.76 7.97 -4.88
CA VAL A 14 -13.48 7.74 -5.59
C VAL A 14 -12.82 6.46 -5.06
N ASN A 15 -12.50 5.52 -5.96
CA ASN A 15 -11.86 4.23 -5.63
C ASN A 15 -10.37 4.42 -5.28
N THR A 16 -10.07 5.29 -4.31
CA THR A 16 -8.69 5.58 -3.90
C THR A 16 -8.60 5.48 -2.39
N THR A 17 -7.86 4.48 -1.90
CA THR A 17 -7.56 4.32 -0.48
C THR A 17 -6.70 5.49 0.00
N LYS A 18 -7.20 6.22 0.99
CA LYS A 18 -6.43 7.28 1.66
C LYS A 18 -5.58 6.63 2.75
N ILE A 19 -4.37 7.13 2.93
CA ILE A 19 -3.41 6.65 3.90
C ILE A 19 -3.02 7.82 4.80
N LYS A 20 -3.20 7.62 6.11
CA LYS A 20 -2.75 8.55 7.14
C LYS A 20 -1.42 8.08 7.72
N LEU A 21 -0.43 8.96 7.71
CA LEU A 21 0.89 8.70 8.26
C LEU A 21 0.92 8.88 9.78
N SER A 22 1.45 7.87 10.46
CA SER A 22 1.75 7.87 11.91
C SER A 22 3.26 8.00 12.18
N HIS A 23 4.06 8.26 11.13
CA HIS A 23 5.50 8.47 11.25
C HIS A 23 5.81 9.78 11.98
N LYS A 24 6.82 9.80 12.84
CA LYS A 24 7.14 10.96 13.69
C LYS A 24 7.33 12.26 12.89
N ASP A 25 8.06 12.17 11.77
CA ASP A 25 8.40 13.33 10.93
C ASP A 25 7.27 13.76 9.97
N PHE A 26 6.32 12.86 9.70
CA PHE A 26 5.20 13.10 8.75
C PHE A 26 3.85 12.82 9.40
N LYS A 27 3.75 13.08 10.70
CA LYS A 27 2.60 12.68 11.50
C LYS A 27 1.34 13.39 11.02
N ASP A 28 0.22 12.69 10.99
CA ASP A 28 -1.10 13.23 10.63
C ASP A 28 -1.21 13.73 9.17
N ILE A 29 -0.21 13.47 8.32
CA ILE A 29 -0.32 13.69 6.87
C ILE A 29 -1.24 12.63 6.27
N VAL A 30 -2.21 13.07 5.45
CA VAL A 30 -3.08 12.17 4.68
C VAL A 30 -2.76 12.32 3.21
N TYR A 31 -2.52 11.19 2.56
CA TYR A 31 -2.23 11.12 1.13
C TYR A 31 -2.93 9.93 0.49
N HIS A 32 -3.01 9.90 -0.83
CA HIS A 32 -3.43 8.71 -1.57
C HIS A 32 -2.54 8.46 -2.77
N TYR A 33 -2.48 7.20 -3.21
CA TYR A 33 -1.84 6.86 -4.49
C TYR A 33 -2.78 7.17 -5.64
N ARG A 34 -2.27 7.89 -6.63
CA ARG A 34 -3.00 8.26 -7.85
C ARG A 34 -2.85 7.20 -8.93
N THR A 35 -1.60 6.82 -9.20
CA THR A 35 -1.23 5.80 -10.18
C THR A 35 -0.18 4.90 -9.58
N VAL A 36 -0.33 3.59 -9.71
CA VAL A 36 0.71 2.61 -9.38
C VAL A 36 0.99 1.81 -10.63
N ASN A 37 2.26 1.76 -11.04
CA ASN A 37 2.73 1.01 -12.18
C ASN A 37 3.75 -0.02 -11.71
N ILE A 38 3.40 -1.29 -11.91
CA ILE A 38 4.22 -2.44 -11.58
C ILE A 38 4.80 -2.93 -12.91
N PRO A 39 6.04 -2.54 -13.26
CA PRO A 39 6.67 -3.05 -14.47
C PRO A 39 6.96 -4.56 -14.31
N GLU A 40 7.15 -5.25 -15.43
CA GLU A 40 7.68 -6.61 -15.43
C GLU A 40 9.00 -6.67 -14.65
N GLU A 41 9.21 -7.76 -13.93
CA GLU A 41 10.46 -8.00 -13.20
C GLU A 41 11.65 -7.84 -14.15
N ASN A 42 12.66 -7.11 -13.69
CA ASN A 42 13.94 -7.08 -14.39
C ASN A 42 14.51 -8.50 -14.41
N GLY A 43 15.33 -8.83 -15.41
CA GLY A 43 15.92 -10.17 -15.57
C GLY A 43 16.74 -10.69 -14.37
N ASP A 44 17.03 -9.85 -13.38
CA ASP A 44 17.67 -10.15 -12.10
C ASP A 44 16.66 -10.47 -10.96
N GLY A 45 15.36 -10.55 -11.23
CA GLY A 45 14.32 -10.81 -10.22
C GLY A 45 14.04 -9.63 -9.28
N SER A 46 14.30 -8.41 -9.76
CA SER A 46 13.95 -7.17 -9.03
C SER A 46 12.89 -6.39 -9.80
N ALA A 47 11.91 -5.83 -9.11
CA ALA A 47 10.90 -4.95 -9.70
C ALA A 47 11.05 -3.52 -9.15
N THR A 48 11.02 -2.52 -10.02
CA THR A 48 11.00 -1.11 -9.60
C THR A 48 9.58 -0.57 -9.71
N LEU A 49 8.86 -0.56 -8.59
CA LEU A 49 7.52 0.03 -8.52
C LEU A 49 7.60 1.53 -8.79
N LYS A 50 6.76 2.02 -9.71
CA LYS A 50 6.60 3.46 -9.96
C LYS A 50 5.23 3.87 -9.46
N PHE A 51 5.17 4.93 -8.68
CA PHE A 51 3.90 5.43 -8.14
C PHE A 51 3.85 6.95 -8.17
N GLU A 52 2.64 7.47 -8.31
CA GLU A 52 2.29 8.87 -8.13
C GLU A 52 1.38 9.00 -6.92
N TYR A 53 1.52 10.09 -6.17
CA TYR A 53 0.75 10.36 -4.97
C TYR A 53 0.31 11.83 -4.92
N ASP A 54 -0.82 12.07 -4.27
CA ASP A 54 -1.32 13.41 -3.97
C ASP A 54 -1.51 13.52 -2.44
N ILE A 55 -1.21 14.70 -1.88
CA ILE A 55 -1.40 14.99 -0.45
C ILE A 55 -2.78 15.63 -0.27
N ASP A 56 -3.67 14.97 0.48
CA ASP A 56 -5.00 15.48 0.78
C ASP A 56 -4.99 16.42 1.99
N GLU A 57 -4.26 16.06 3.05
CA GLU A 57 -4.19 16.82 4.30
C GLU A 57 -2.74 16.98 4.78
N ASN A 58 -2.36 18.23 5.05
CA ASN A 58 -1.06 18.60 5.61
C ASN A 58 -1.23 19.54 6.82
N PRO A 59 -1.71 19.03 7.98
CA PRO A 59 -1.99 19.86 9.15
C PRO A 59 -0.73 20.48 9.79
N ASN A 60 0.45 19.97 9.47
CA ASN A 60 1.72 20.46 10.01
C ASN A 60 2.42 21.47 9.08
N ASP A 61 1.79 21.87 7.98
CA ASP A 61 2.35 22.80 6.98
C ASP A 61 3.76 22.40 6.52
N ILE A 62 3.99 21.09 6.35
CA ILE A 62 5.28 20.55 5.89
C ILE A 62 5.55 21.09 4.48
N ALA A 63 6.77 21.58 4.25
CA ALA A 63 7.15 22.14 2.97
C ALA A 63 7.12 21.07 1.87
N ILE A 64 6.73 21.46 0.66
CA ILE A 64 6.68 20.56 -0.50
C ILE A 64 8.05 19.92 -0.78
N THR A 65 9.13 20.61 -0.45
CA THR A 65 10.50 20.11 -0.57
C THR A 65 10.77 18.88 0.30
N ASP A 66 10.14 18.77 1.47
CA ASP A 66 10.31 17.64 2.39
C ASP A 66 9.59 16.37 1.87
N PHE A 67 8.49 16.55 1.11
CA PHE A 67 7.83 15.44 0.42
C PHE A 67 8.63 14.94 -0.80
N ASN A 68 9.43 15.81 -1.43
CA ASN A 68 10.30 15.44 -2.56
C ASN A 68 11.68 14.96 -2.09
N THR A 69 11.72 14.18 -1.02
CA THR A 69 12.96 13.60 -0.50
C THR A 69 12.98 12.08 -0.69
N PRO A 70 14.18 11.48 -0.92
CA PRO A 70 14.31 10.03 -1.01
C PRO A 70 13.82 9.28 0.24
N ILE A 71 13.84 9.95 1.40
CA ILE A 71 13.35 9.40 2.66
C ILE A 71 11.83 9.25 2.62
N PHE A 72 11.13 10.28 2.16
CA PHE A 72 9.68 10.25 2.01
C PHE A 72 9.25 9.25 0.94
N GLU A 73 9.89 9.27 -0.24
CA GLU A 73 9.61 8.32 -1.31
C GLU A 73 9.82 6.87 -0.87
N LYS A 74 10.91 6.59 -0.13
CA LYS A 74 11.14 5.25 0.43
C LYS A 74 10.05 4.85 1.42
N LEU A 75 9.62 5.76 2.29
CA LEU A 75 8.52 5.51 3.23
C LEU A 75 7.22 5.14 2.50
N LEU A 76 6.86 5.88 1.45
CA LEU A 76 5.70 5.57 0.62
C LEU A 76 5.84 4.21 -0.07
N GLY A 77 7.03 3.87 -0.57
CA GLY A 77 7.30 2.57 -1.17
C GLY A 77 7.14 1.41 -0.18
N ASP A 78 7.73 1.53 1.02
CA ASP A 78 7.61 0.54 2.10
C ASP A 78 6.13 0.33 2.50
N ILE A 79 5.34 1.40 2.57
CA ILE A 79 3.90 1.32 2.86
C ILE A 79 3.15 0.60 1.73
N LEU A 80 3.41 0.95 0.47
CA LEU A 80 2.76 0.33 -0.69
C LEU A 80 3.02 -1.18 -0.73
N VAL A 81 4.27 -1.60 -0.54
CA VAL A 81 4.65 -3.01 -0.46
C VAL A 81 3.94 -3.69 0.71
N SER A 82 3.89 -3.05 1.88
CA SER A 82 3.17 -3.60 3.04
C SER A 82 1.67 -3.78 2.78
N ILE A 83 1.06 -2.91 1.98
CA ILE A 83 -0.35 -3.02 1.58
C ILE A 83 -0.53 -4.21 0.64
N ILE A 84 0.29 -4.31 -0.42
CA ILE A 84 0.22 -5.41 -1.40
C ILE A 84 0.40 -6.77 -0.70
N LEU A 85 1.45 -6.92 0.12
CA LEU A 85 1.72 -8.14 0.86
C LEU A 85 0.61 -8.51 1.85
N LYS A 86 -0.11 -7.52 2.37
CA LYS A 86 -1.26 -7.77 3.25
C LYS A 86 -2.45 -8.33 2.45
N TYR A 87 -2.71 -7.77 1.26
CA TYR A 87 -3.76 -8.29 0.38
C TYR A 87 -3.44 -9.67 -0.17
N GLU A 88 -2.19 -9.97 -0.52
CA GLU A 88 -1.79 -11.31 -0.97
C GLU A 88 -1.97 -12.38 0.13
N GLN A 89 -1.61 -12.06 1.38
CA GLN A 89 -1.80 -12.98 2.50
C GLN A 89 -3.27 -13.21 2.86
N GLU A 90 -4.17 -12.28 2.54
CA GLU A 90 -5.61 -12.44 2.74
C GLU A 90 -6.26 -13.30 1.64
N PHE A 91 -5.58 -13.54 0.52
CA PHE A 91 -6.05 -14.34 -0.62
C PHE A 91 -5.62 -15.81 -0.61
N ASP A 92 -4.78 -16.24 0.34
CA ASP A 92 -4.31 -17.64 0.47
C ASP A 92 -5.19 -18.49 1.42
N GLY A 93 -6.47 -18.12 1.60
CA GLY A 93 -7.35 -18.71 2.60
C GLY A 93 -8.29 -19.84 2.13
N GLU A 94 -8.55 -20.02 0.83
CA GLU A 94 -9.57 -20.98 0.36
C GLU A 94 -9.28 -21.61 -1.01
N THR A 95 -8.26 -22.47 -1.13
CA THR A 95 -8.34 -23.58 -2.11
C THR A 95 -7.78 -24.87 -1.52
N GLY A 96 -8.67 -25.62 -0.89
CA GLY A 96 -8.51 -27.03 -0.59
C GLY A 96 -9.90 -27.66 -0.54
N ASN A 97 -10.60 -27.65 -1.68
CA ASN A 97 -11.78 -28.50 -1.81
C ASN A 97 -11.29 -29.95 -1.76
N GLU A 98 -11.46 -30.60 -0.61
CA GLU A 98 -11.36 -32.06 -0.53
C GLU A 98 -12.62 -32.68 -1.15
N ASP A 99 -12.81 -32.48 -2.46
CA ASP A 99 -13.67 -33.34 -3.27
C ASP A 99 -12.96 -34.69 -3.44
N ILE A 100 -13.07 -35.55 -2.42
CA ILE A 100 -12.96 -37.00 -2.62
C ILE A 100 -14.37 -37.57 -2.54
N ILE A 101 -15.03 -37.59 -3.70
CA ILE A 101 -16.27 -38.34 -3.91
C ILE A 101 -15.89 -39.80 -4.21
N THR A 102 -16.58 -40.73 -3.52
CA THR A 102 -16.76 -42.19 -3.76
C THR A 102 -15.60 -43.12 -3.36
N LEU A 103 -15.78 -44.33 -2.80
CA LEU A 103 -16.80 -45.39 -2.97
C LEU A 103 -17.02 -46.11 -1.60
N GLY A 104 -18.23 -46.38 -1.13
CA GLY A 104 -19.02 -47.55 -1.52
C GLY A 104 -18.62 -48.78 -0.66
N GLU A 105 -19.43 -49.09 0.36
CA GLU A 105 -19.58 -50.44 0.94
C GLU A 105 -21.05 -50.74 1.21
#